data_AF-A0A1X7T0K0-F1
#
_entry.id   AF-A0A1X7T0K0-F1
#
_cell.length_a   1.000
_cell.length_b   1.000
_cell.length_c   1.000
_cell.angle_alpha   90.00
_cell.angle_beta   90.00
_cell.angle_gamma   90.00
#
_symmetry.space_group_name_H-M   'P 1'
#
loop_
_entity.id
_entity.type
_entity.pdbx_description
1 polymer ?
#
loop_
_entity_poly.entity_id
_entity_poly.type
_entity_poly.pdbx_seq_one_letter_code
_entity_poly.pdbx_strand_id
1 'polypeptide(L)'
;MAGAVEHAAAVYCFACGEDVTVATNRYNMYGPACEKALPIWKKLLAQHFQEANIDCSIDDVLLDDSGCCIGRMCRKCPTNLVRMEKLVTSTQEKLKDAAKK
;
A
#
# COMPACT_ATOMS: atom_id res chain seq x y z
N MET A 1 -31.84 -28.30 0.20
CA MET A 1 -31.07 -27.34 1.02
C MET A 1 -29.88 -26.91 0.19
N ALA A 2 -29.95 -25.76 -0.47
CA ALA A 2 -28.83 -25.22 -1.23
C ALA A 2 -27.87 -24.58 -0.23
N GLY A 3 -26.70 -25.20 -0.03
CA GLY A 3 -25.64 -24.63 0.79
C GLY A 3 -25.18 -23.34 0.15
N ALA A 4 -25.29 -22.23 0.87
CA ALA A 4 -24.69 -20.97 0.47
C ALA A 4 -23.17 -21.19 0.45
N VAL A 5 -22.60 -21.25 -0.75
CA VAL A 5 -21.15 -21.18 -0.92
C VAL A 5 -20.78 -19.74 -0.61
N GLU A 6 -20.37 -19.46 0.62
CA GLU A 6 -19.77 -18.18 0.99
C GLU A 6 -18.53 -17.98 0.09
N HIS A 7 -18.68 -17.20 -0.97
CA HIS A 7 -17.56 -16.73 -1.74
C HIS A 7 -16.79 -15.79 -0.82
N ALA A 8 -15.65 -16.26 -0.29
CA ALA A 8 -14.71 -15.40 0.40
C ALA A 8 -14.47 -14.18 -0.48
N ALA A 9 -14.77 -12.98 0.05
CA ALA A 9 -14.64 -11.75 -0.70
C ALA A 9 -13.23 -11.65 -1.30
N ALA A 10 -13.15 -11.32 -2.59
CA ALA A 10 -11.87 -11.15 -3.25
C ALA A 10 -11.07 -10.06 -2.54
N VAL A 11 -9.81 -10.35 -2.22
CA VAL A 11 -8.95 -9.42 -1.49
C VAL A 11 -7.87 -8.96 -2.44
N TYR A 12 -7.83 -7.65 -2.70
CA TYR A 12 -6.82 -7.07 -3.58
C TYR A 12 -5.73 -6.35 -2.78
N CYS A 13 -4.52 -6.36 -3.33
CA CYS A 13 -3.40 -5.64 -2.76
C CYS A 13 -3.59 -4.14 -2.90
N PHE A 14 -3.52 -3.40 -1.80
CA PHE A 14 -3.66 -1.94 -1.77
C PHE A 14 -2.52 -1.18 -2.47
N ALA A 15 -1.39 -1.83 -2.75
CA ALA A 15 -0.26 -1.20 -3.42
C ALA A 15 -0.24 -1.44 -4.94
N CYS A 16 -0.66 -2.62 -5.40
CA CYS A 16 -0.51 -3.00 -6.81
C CYS A 16 -1.81 -3.52 -7.47
N GLY A 17 -2.90 -3.66 -6.72
CA GLY A 17 -4.16 -4.22 -7.21
C GLY A 17 -4.15 -5.73 -7.48
N GLU A 18 -3.03 -6.43 -7.23
CA GLU A 18 -2.95 -7.88 -7.43
C GLU A 18 -3.93 -8.62 -6.51
N ASP A 19 -4.61 -9.64 -7.05
CA ASP A 19 -5.48 -10.52 -6.28
C ASP A 19 -4.65 -11.33 -5.28
N VAL A 20 -4.95 -11.14 -3.99
CA VAL A 20 -4.33 -11.80 -2.85
C VAL A 20 -5.37 -12.49 -1.97
N THR A 21 -6.45 -12.98 -2.58
CA THR A 21 -7.54 -13.70 -1.90
C THR A 21 -7.04 -14.93 -1.14
N VAL A 22 -5.94 -15.54 -1.58
CA VAL A 22 -5.29 -16.65 -0.88
C VAL A 22 -4.46 -16.13 0.31
N ALA A 23 -4.81 -16.58 1.53
CA ALA A 23 -4.29 -16.07 2.80
C ALA A 23 -2.75 -16.08 2.95
N THR A 24 -2.04 -16.97 2.23
CA THR A 24 -0.58 -17.13 2.32
C THR A 24 0.22 -16.04 1.60
N ASN A 25 -0.42 -15.21 0.77
CA ASN A 25 0.26 -14.23 -0.09
C ASN A 25 0.05 -12.76 0.31
N ARG A 26 -0.54 -12.50 1.49
CA ARG A 26 -0.87 -11.14 1.95
C ARG A 26 -0.37 -10.83 3.36
N TYR A 27 0.08 -9.60 3.55
CA TYR A 27 0.39 -9.02 4.84
C TYR A 27 -0.72 -8.06 5.28
N ASN A 28 -0.96 -8.02 6.59
CA ASN A 28 -1.70 -6.92 7.20
C ASN A 28 -0.88 -5.64 7.06
N MET A 29 -1.50 -4.56 6.59
CA MET A 29 -0.82 -3.27 6.42
C MET A 29 -0.35 -2.66 7.75
N TYR A 30 -0.98 -3.00 8.87
CA TYR A 30 -0.52 -2.64 10.22
C TYR A 30 0.41 -3.68 10.85
N GLY A 31 0.72 -4.75 10.13
CA GLY A 31 1.64 -5.79 10.59
C GLY A 31 3.11 -5.35 10.50
N PRO A 32 4.02 -6.04 11.20
CA PRO A 32 5.45 -5.70 11.24
C PRO A 32 6.12 -5.74 9.85
N ALA A 33 5.60 -6.56 8.93
CA ALA A 33 6.11 -6.62 7.55
C ALA A 33 5.87 -5.33 6.76
N CYS A 34 4.88 -4.52 7.15
CA CYS A 34 4.46 -3.31 6.47
C CYS A 34 4.86 -2.04 7.22
N GLU A 35 5.41 -2.12 8.44
CA GLU A 35 5.75 -0.96 9.28
C GLU A 35 6.60 0.09 8.55
N LYS A 36 7.60 -0.35 7.79
CA LYS A 36 8.47 0.53 6.99
C LYS A 36 7.85 0.98 5.67
N ALA A 37 6.90 0.21 5.14
CA ALA A 37 6.28 0.47 3.83
C ALA A 37 5.02 1.34 3.94
N LEU A 38 4.29 1.25 5.05
CA LEU A 38 3.08 2.01 5.34
C LEU A 38 3.29 3.53 5.21
N PRO A 39 4.29 4.17 5.85
CA PRO A 39 4.48 5.61 5.71
C PRO A 39 4.78 6.02 4.25
N ILE A 40 5.53 5.20 3.52
CA ILE A 40 5.85 5.42 2.10
C ILE A 40 4.57 5.37 1.26
N TRP A 41 3.75 4.35 1.49
CA TRP A 41 2.49 4.18 0.80
C TRP A 41 1.52 5.33 1.08
N LYS A 42 1.37 5.76 2.35
CA LYS A 42 0.55 6.93 2.71
C LYS A 42 1.01 8.18 1.98
N LYS A 43 2.33 8.41 1.90
CA LYS A 43 2.90 9.54 1.17
C LYS A 43 2.56 9.50 -0.32
N LEU A 44 2.68 8.34 -0.97
CA LEU A 44 2.34 8.19 -2.39
C LEU A 44 0.83 8.38 -2.63
N LEU A 45 -0.02 7.84 -1.76
CA LEU A 45 -1.46 8.01 -1.86
C LEU A 45 -1.88 9.47 -1.68
N ALA A 46 -1.25 10.19 -0.74
CA ALA A 46 -1.48 11.62 -0.54
C ALA A 46 -1.19 12.43 -1.80
N GLN A 47 -0.06 12.15 -2.47
CA GLN A 47 0.29 12.79 -3.73
C GLN A 47 -0.74 12.49 -4.80
N HIS A 48 -1.17 11.24 -4.91
CA HIS A 48 -2.19 10.85 -5.88
C HIS A 48 -3.54 11.52 -5.62
N PHE A 49 -3.97 11.62 -4.35
CA PHE A 49 -5.21 12.31 -3.99
C PHE A 49 -5.15 13.79 -4.34
N GLN A 50 -4.00 14.43 -4.11
CA GLN A 50 -3.78 15.83 -4.54
C GLN A 50 -3.85 15.97 -6.07
N GLU A 51 -3.21 15.08 -6.83
CA GLU A 51 -3.21 15.10 -8.30
C GLU A 51 -4.61 14.85 -8.89
N ALA A 52 -5.36 13.94 -8.28
CA ALA A 52 -6.72 13.58 -8.69
C ALA A 52 -7.80 14.49 -8.11
N ASN A 53 -7.43 15.50 -7.30
CA ASN A 53 -8.33 16.40 -6.59
C ASN A 53 -9.38 15.65 -5.73
N ILE A 54 -8.95 14.58 -5.07
CA ILE A 54 -9.75 13.76 -4.16
C ILE A 54 -9.62 14.33 -2.76
N ASP A 55 -10.72 14.84 -2.22
CA ASP A 55 -10.81 15.33 -0.83
C ASP A 55 -11.27 14.20 0.10
N CYS A 56 -10.33 13.32 0.45
CA CYS A 56 -10.57 12.18 1.34
C CYS A 56 -9.37 11.98 2.28
N SER A 57 -9.66 11.69 3.55
CA SER A 57 -8.64 11.33 4.53
C SER A 57 -8.10 9.92 4.22
N ILE A 58 -6.77 9.81 4.13
CA ILE A 58 -6.08 8.53 3.92
C ILE A 58 -6.34 7.55 5.05
N ASP A 59 -6.52 8.06 6.27
CA ASP A 59 -6.83 7.21 7.41
C ASP A 59 -8.26 6.65 7.31
N ASP A 60 -9.19 7.38 6.71
CA ASP A 60 -10.58 6.93 6.50
C ASP A 60 -10.64 5.81 5.45
N VAL A 61 -9.80 5.88 4.42
CA VAL A 61 -9.61 4.80 3.42
C VAL A 61 -9.10 3.51 4.06
N LEU A 62 -8.33 3.63 5.15
CA LEU A 62 -7.79 2.49 5.88
C LEU A 62 -8.72 1.95 6.97
N LEU A 63 -9.65 2.78 7.45
CA LEU A 63 -10.48 2.52 8.62
C LEU A 63 -11.93 2.15 8.31
N ASP A 64 -12.35 2.09 7.03
CA ASP A 64 -13.74 1.79 6.64
C ASP A 64 -14.42 0.80 7.61
N ASP A 65 -15.37 1.34 8.40
CA ASP A 65 -15.94 0.82 9.65
C ASP A 65 -16.68 -0.52 9.50
N SER A 66 -16.66 -1.13 8.32
CA SER A 66 -17.21 -2.45 8.05
C SER A 66 -16.40 -3.60 8.66
N GLY A 67 -15.18 -3.34 9.15
CA GLY A 67 -14.28 -4.37 9.70
C GLY A 67 -13.83 -5.42 8.66
N CYS A 68 -14.27 -5.31 7.40
CA CYS A 68 -14.10 -6.30 6.35
C CYS A 68 -12.81 -6.07 5.55
N CYS A 69 -12.33 -4.82 5.50
CA CYS A 69 -11.27 -4.41 4.57
C CYS A 69 -10.06 -3.80 5.28
N ILE A 70 -9.51 -4.48 6.30
CA ILE A 70 -8.17 -4.11 6.80
C ILE A 70 -7.20 -4.22 5.61
N GLY A 71 -6.66 -3.08 5.17
CA GLY A 71 -5.81 -2.99 3.99
C GLY A 71 -4.79 -4.13 3.93
N ARG A 72 -4.76 -4.85 2.80
CA ARG A 72 -3.85 -5.97 2.57
C ARG A 72 -2.81 -5.58 1.55
N MET A 73 -1.56 -5.93 1.79
CA MET A 73 -0.49 -5.80 0.81
C MET A 73 0.03 -7.17 0.39
N CYS A 74 0.31 -7.31 -0.89
CA CYS A 74 0.99 -8.48 -1.45
C CYS A 74 2.35 -8.65 -0.78
N ARG A 75 2.85 -9.89 -0.67
CA ARG A 75 4.16 -10.16 -0.04
C ARG A 75 5.33 -9.36 -0.63
N LYS A 76 5.28 -9.06 -1.93
CA LYS A 76 6.34 -8.34 -2.66
C LYS A 76 6.29 -6.82 -2.41
N CYS A 77 5.11 -6.30 -2.13
CA CYS A 77 4.80 -4.88 -2.19
C CYS A 77 5.52 -4.07 -1.09
N PRO A 78 5.56 -4.51 0.19
CA PRO A 78 6.28 -3.77 1.23
C PRO A 78 7.77 -3.60 0.91
N THR A 79 8.44 -4.67 0.49
CA THR A 79 9.86 -4.62 0.16
C THR A 79 10.12 -3.75 -1.08
N ASN A 80 9.26 -3.84 -2.10
CA ASN A 80 9.39 -3.03 -3.30
C ASN A 80 9.20 -1.53 -3.00
N LEU A 81 8.22 -1.16 -2.18
CA LEU A 81 8.01 0.22 -1.76
C LEU A 81 9.25 0.80 -1.07
N VAL A 82 9.79 0.09 -0.08
CA VAL A 82 11.01 0.51 0.63
C VAL A 82 12.21 0.61 -0.31
N ARG A 83 12.35 -0.33 -1.26
CA ARG A 83 13.44 -0.30 -2.25
C ARG A 83 13.30 0.90 -3.19
N MET A 84 12.09 1.19 -3.67
CA MET A 84 11.84 2.32 -4.55
C MET A 84 12.14 3.65 -3.84
N GLU A 85 11.68 3.83 -2.60
CA GLU A 85 11.97 5.06 -1.85
C GLU A 85 13.47 5.27 -1.66
N LYS A 86 14.23 4.23 -1.30
CA LYS A 86 15.69 4.31 -1.18
C LYS A 86 16.36 4.72 -2.49
N LEU A 87 15.90 4.17 -3.62
CA LEU A 87 16.43 4.51 -4.94
C LEU A 87 16.17 5.98 -5.28
N VAL A 88 14.95 6.46 -5.02
CA VAL A 88 14.58 7.87 -5.25
C VAL A 88 15.43 8.80 -4.39
N THR A 89 15.52 8.55 -3.08
CA THR A 89 16.32 9.37 -2.16
C THR A 89 17.79 9.41 -2.57
N SER A 90 18.39 8.24 -2.83
CA SER A 90 19.81 8.17 -3.25
C SER A 90 20.06 8.90 -4.57
N THR A 91 19.10 8.84 -5.51
CA THR A 91 19.22 9.55 -6.80
C THR A 91 19.14 11.05 -6.60
N GLN A 92 18.20 11.52 -5.77
CA GLN A 92 18.06 12.96 -5.46
C GLN A 92 19.30 13.52 -4.75
N GLU A 93 19.91 12.78 -3.84
CA GLU A 93 21.16 13.18 -3.18
C GLU A 93 22.30 13.36 -4.19
N LYS A 94 22.50 12.37 -5.07
CA LYS A 94 23.53 12.44 -6.12
C LYS A 94 23.33 13.62 -7.07
N LEU A 95 22.08 13.91 -7.45
CA LEU A 95 21.76 15.05 -8.31
C LEU A 95 22.04 16.38 -7.61
N LYS A 96 21.73 16.49 -6.31
CA LYS A 96 22.04 17.70 -5.52
C LYS A 96 23.55 17.92 -5.38
N ASP A 97 24.33 16.86 -5.20
CA ASP A 97 25.79 16.95 -5.12
C ASP A 97 26.41 17.31 -6.48
N ALA A 98 25.83 16.83 -7.58
CA ALA A 98 26.25 17.18 -8.93
C ALA A 98 25.93 18.65 -9.27
N ALA A 99 24.77 19.17 -8.84
CA ALA A 99 24.37 20.56 -9.06
C ALA A 99 25.12 21.60 -8.20
N LYS A 100 25.86 21.15 -7.18
CA LYS A 100 26.71 21.99 -6.32
C LYS A 100 28.17 22.09 -6.80
N LYS A 101 28.54 21.34 -7.85
CA LYS A 101 29.84 21.41 -8.52
C LYS A 101 29.75 22.28 -9.76
#